data_AF-A0A0M4NTD8-F1
#
_entry.id   AF-A0A0M4NTD8-F1
#
_cell.length_a   1.000
_cell.length_b   1.000
_cell.length_c   1.000
_cell.angle_alpha   90.00
_cell.angle_beta   90.00
_cell.angle_gamma   90.00
#
_symmetry.space_group_name_H-M   'P 1'
#
loop_
_entity.id
_entity.type
_entity.pdbx_description
1 polymer ?
#
loop_
_entity_poly.entity_id
_entity_poly.type
_entity_poly.pdbx_seq_one_letter_code
_entity_poly.pdbx_strand_id
1 'polypeptide(L)'
;MDHTLVHAASSSKTTNSIVQKPTDPPKDKPIKVNVSGGGTFCYGPDFSGGESYIIIEQCWQMHVMNARYDVFQRISYNINNTWLCITAPETVVQGEEIWDYVHLRPCTINDPLQRWIIKDDSFWTADGFYRLKDTNWYGYISRNSGDKYNHTLDSSMNDWVNTIATPGNISILTSIAWDLNHSWGNERYFIRLGGSDKNTTPLYYNPENGHLAQYDPISGSLYCMYSQVDSYQWNWVSWESCSDAAISKDNPTYWNVSFETEEGGMITDYKGNALRVTRYGSNWGAAYAAKLSYLEKDTTNSPTSLFIVNKDLLDWTRYTTSNLGKTEQYCPAPGNQASTTHKRISRTLPPSFQLTEAWVQRLYEITRSTSGSDISSGVCGVCLLHGFQMIAELQEYHSREPLQSGGYFFDTNPNTDPFISFGQRYPNLNTSLRDIVSTYGPTVRSSRRLILISARTMLPQYEWSLSSESSTLSDMLSHIQSLIDSPPGSIWLVIMRRWRPDGTAGKHSVPILRTSQGLVVIPTATTNLTLDNFRQALTPTMDPQQVIRNLEARPDRDLARFSTIQLGSFYHNPFDSAVSNRNCTGEGEDRRGSGEFPTSASINQCVSGRCSLSQ
;
A
#
# COMPACT_ATOMS: atom_id res chain seq x y z
N MET A 1 -47.23 -32.40 -30.45
CA MET A 1 -46.61 -31.22 -31.08
C MET A 1 -45.71 -30.62 -30.04
N ASP A 2 -44.42 -30.83 -30.27
CA ASP A 2 -43.32 -30.62 -29.34
C ASP A 2 -42.73 -29.25 -29.67
N HIS A 3 -42.79 -28.30 -28.74
CA HIS A 3 -42.20 -26.97 -28.92
C HIS A 3 -40.99 -26.86 -28.01
N THR A 4 -39.85 -27.03 -28.68
CA THR A 4 -38.49 -26.95 -28.19
C THR A 4 -38.21 -25.61 -27.51
N LEU A 5 -37.84 -25.66 -26.23
CA LEU A 5 -37.29 -24.54 -25.47
C LEU A 5 -35.92 -24.18 -26.04
N VAL A 6 -35.79 -22.96 -26.57
CA VAL A 6 -34.51 -22.37 -26.96
C VAL A 6 -33.80 -21.94 -25.68
N HIS A 7 -32.78 -22.69 -25.26
CA HIS A 7 -31.81 -22.22 -24.29
C HIS A 7 -31.02 -21.05 -24.88
N ALA A 8 -31.30 -19.84 -24.41
CA ALA A 8 -30.39 -18.72 -24.59
C ALA A 8 -29.15 -18.96 -23.72
N ALA A 9 -28.13 -19.58 -24.32
CA ALA A 9 -26.78 -19.56 -23.77
C ALA A 9 -26.34 -18.08 -23.69
N SER A 10 -26.28 -17.53 -22.48
CA SER A 10 -25.57 -16.28 -22.23
C SER A 10 -24.12 -16.51 -22.65
N SER A 11 -23.71 -15.91 -23.76
CA SER A 11 -22.34 -15.94 -24.24
C SER A 11 -21.44 -15.45 -23.11
N SER A 12 -20.69 -16.36 -22.49
CA SER A 12 -19.47 -15.99 -21.80
C SER A 12 -18.60 -15.32 -22.86
N LYS A 13 -18.45 -13.99 -22.78
CA LYS A 13 -17.28 -13.37 -23.39
C LYS A 13 -16.11 -14.04 -22.69
N THR A 14 -15.45 -14.95 -23.38
CA THR A 14 -14.13 -15.46 -23.02
C THR A 14 -13.25 -14.24 -22.78
N THR A 15 -13.07 -13.90 -21.51
CA THR A 15 -12.04 -12.96 -21.09
C THR A 15 -10.73 -13.58 -21.53
N ASN A 16 -10.05 -12.95 -22.49
CA ASN A 16 -8.70 -13.37 -22.88
C ASN A 16 -7.90 -13.53 -21.59
N SER A 17 -7.43 -14.76 -21.31
CA SER A 17 -6.67 -15.00 -20.09
C SER A 17 -5.47 -14.05 -20.11
N ILE A 18 -5.36 -13.22 -19.07
CA ILE A 18 -4.29 -12.26 -19.03
C ILE A 18 -2.98 -13.04 -18.82
N VAL A 19 -2.12 -13.03 -19.84
CA VAL A 19 -0.84 -13.75 -19.81
C VAL A 19 0.15 -13.00 -18.92
N GLN A 20 0.53 -13.64 -17.82
CA GLN A 20 1.60 -13.16 -16.94
C GLN A 20 2.93 -13.76 -17.37
N LYS A 21 3.98 -12.94 -17.45
CA LYS A 21 5.33 -13.40 -17.81
C LYS A 21 6.27 -13.27 -16.60
N PRO A 22 6.82 -14.37 -16.07
CA PRO A 22 7.86 -14.31 -15.05
C PRO A 22 9.07 -13.51 -15.48
N THR A 23 9.80 -12.95 -14.52
CA THR A 23 11.14 -12.41 -14.78
C THR A 23 12.08 -13.53 -15.25
N ASP A 24 13.08 -13.15 -16.03
CA ASP A 24 14.08 -14.09 -16.53
C ASP A 24 15.05 -14.45 -15.38
N PRO A 25 15.58 -15.69 -15.35
CA PRO A 25 16.66 -16.03 -14.44
C PRO A 25 17.83 -15.06 -14.60
N PRO A 26 18.38 -14.49 -13.49
CA PRO A 26 19.47 -13.52 -13.58
C PRO A 26 20.71 -14.09 -14.28
N LYS A 27 21.36 -13.26 -15.11
CA LYS A 27 22.61 -13.58 -15.80
C LYS A 27 23.77 -12.71 -15.30
N ASP A 28 23.87 -12.59 -13.98
CA ASP A 28 24.79 -11.66 -13.33
C ASP A 28 26.23 -11.89 -13.81
N LYS A 29 26.89 -10.82 -14.26
CA LYS A 29 28.26 -10.87 -14.78
C LYS A 29 28.92 -9.48 -14.73
N PRO A 30 30.26 -9.38 -14.85
CA PRO A 30 30.92 -8.09 -14.85
C PRO A 30 30.49 -7.23 -16.03
N ILE A 31 30.23 -5.94 -15.78
CA ILE A 31 29.84 -4.99 -16.83
C ILE A 31 31.09 -4.59 -17.61
N LYS A 32 31.17 -5.02 -18.87
CA LYS A 32 32.28 -4.68 -19.78
C LYS A 32 31.97 -3.42 -20.57
N VAL A 33 32.91 -2.49 -20.61
CA VAL A 33 32.81 -1.23 -21.34
C VAL A 33 34.04 -0.97 -22.21
N ASN A 34 33.82 -0.36 -23.37
CA ASN A 34 34.83 0.11 -24.30
C ASN A 34 35.00 1.62 -24.12
N VAL A 35 36.18 2.06 -23.67
CA VAL A 35 36.46 3.47 -23.35
C VAL A 35 36.92 4.26 -24.56
N SER A 36 36.72 5.58 -24.54
CA SER A 36 37.05 6.47 -25.66
C SER A 36 38.53 6.46 -26.11
N GLY A 37 39.46 6.11 -25.22
CA GLY A 37 40.89 5.95 -25.52
C GLY A 37 41.28 4.61 -26.15
N GLY A 38 40.32 3.70 -26.35
CA GLY A 38 40.54 2.31 -26.78
C GLY A 38 40.74 1.35 -25.60
N GLY A 39 40.41 0.08 -25.84
CA GLY A 39 40.49 -0.99 -24.84
C GLY A 39 39.14 -1.30 -24.17
N THR A 40 39.05 -2.53 -23.66
CA THR A 40 37.87 -3.06 -22.97
C THR A 40 38.20 -3.23 -21.50
N PHE A 41 37.37 -2.64 -20.64
CA PHE A 41 37.52 -2.59 -19.20
C PHE A 41 36.22 -3.04 -18.53
N CYS A 42 36.22 -3.12 -17.21
CA CYS A 42 35.04 -3.46 -16.44
C CYS A 42 34.75 -2.43 -15.35
N TYR A 43 33.48 -2.32 -14.98
CA TYR A 43 33.09 -1.58 -13.78
C TYR A 43 33.47 -2.35 -12.51
N GLY A 44 34.01 -1.63 -11.53
CA GLY A 44 34.27 -2.09 -10.17
C GLY A 44 33.68 -1.12 -9.14
N PRO A 45 32.85 -1.61 -8.20
CA PRO A 45 32.50 -0.89 -6.97
C PRO A 45 33.73 -0.55 -6.12
N ASP A 46 33.95 0.72 -5.81
CA ASP A 46 35.02 1.17 -4.91
C ASP A 46 34.46 1.97 -3.73
N PHE A 47 35.03 1.79 -2.54
CA PHE A 47 34.66 2.50 -1.32
C PHE A 47 35.89 3.23 -0.80
N SER A 48 36.01 4.51 -1.14
CA SER A 48 37.20 5.30 -0.89
C SER A 48 36.87 6.76 -0.61
N GLY A 49 37.75 7.50 0.07
CA GLY A 49 37.54 8.93 0.33
C GLY A 49 36.28 9.28 1.15
N GLY A 50 35.66 8.30 1.82
CA GLY A 50 34.44 8.49 2.61
C GLY A 50 33.13 8.30 1.82
N GLU A 51 33.20 7.76 0.60
CA GLU A 51 32.04 7.58 -0.28
C GLU A 51 32.22 6.34 -1.18
N SER A 52 31.15 5.91 -1.85
CA SER A 52 31.15 4.80 -2.79
C SER A 52 31.14 5.28 -4.24
N TYR A 53 31.85 4.59 -5.12
CA TYR A 53 32.01 4.95 -6.52
C TYR A 53 31.89 3.73 -7.43
N ILE A 54 31.68 4.01 -8.72
CA ILE A 54 31.93 3.04 -9.78
C ILE A 54 33.20 3.46 -10.51
N ILE A 55 34.24 2.63 -10.44
CA ILE A 55 35.47 2.82 -11.18
C ILE A 55 35.52 1.94 -12.43
N ILE A 56 36.34 2.33 -13.40
CA ILE A 56 36.67 1.55 -14.59
C ILE A 56 38.09 1.02 -14.43
N GLU A 57 38.22 -0.31 -14.43
CA GLU A 57 39.52 -0.96 -14.27
C GLU A 57 39.61 -2.24 -15.12
N GLN A 58 40.77 -2.89 -15.12
CA GLN A 58 40.96 -4.13 -15.88
C GLN A 58 40.00 -5.21 -15.35
N CYS A 59 39.39 -6.00 -16.25
CA CYS A 59 38.33 -6.93 -15.89
C CYS A 59 38.72 -8.07 -14.91
N TRP A 60 40.01 -8.22 -14.59
CA TRP A 60 40.53 -9.19 -13.62
C TRP A 60 40.95 -8.54 -12.29
N GLN A 61 40.71 -7.25 -12.11
CA GLN A 61 41.02 -6.53 -10.87
C GLN A 61 40.04 -6.90 -9.76
N MET A 62 40.44 -6.63 -8.54
CA MET A 62 39.75 -7.12 -7.34
C MET A 62 38.39 -6.49 -7.10
N HIS A 63 38.13 -5.26 -7.58
CA HIS A 63 36.83 -4.60 -7.39
C HIS A 63 35.80 -5.04 -8.42
N VAL A 64 36.22 -5.61 -9.54
CA VAL A 64 35.33 -6.12 -10.58
C VAL A 64 34.50 -7.27 -10.05
N MET A 65 33.17 -7.10 -10.09
CA MET A 65 32.21 -8.10 -9.63
C MET A 65 30.99 -8.20 -10.54
N ASN A 66 30.21 -9.26 -10.33
CA ASN A 66 29.01 -9.51 -11.11
C ASN A 66 27.92 -8.49 -10.78
N ALA A 67 27.34 -7.89 -11.83
CA ALA A 67 26.23 -6.96 -11.71
C ALA A 67 24.96 -7.55 -12.31
N ARG A 68 23.80 -7.08 -11.82
CA ARG A 68 22.47 -7.41 -12.33
C ARG A 68 21.82 -6.18 -12.95
N TYR A 69 21.05 -6.39 -14.02
CA TYR A 69 20.14 -5.39 -14.57
C TYR A 69 18.69 -5.90 -14.51
N ASP A 70 17.95 -5.44 -13.50
CA ASP A 70 16.67 -6.04 -13.13
C ASP A 70 15.44 -5.44 -13.83
N VAL A 71 14.29 -6.07 -13.60
CA VAL A 71 12.99 -5.65 -14.15
C VAL A 71 12.65 -4.18 -13.86
N PHE A 72 13.15 -3.61 -12.76
CA PHE A 72 12.93 -2.20 -12.38
C PHE A 72 13.94 -1.25 -13.01
N GLN A 73 14.79 -1.73 -13.93
CA GLN A 73 15.84 -0.97 -14.59
C GLN A 73 16.98 -0.53 -13.66
N ARG A 74 17.22 -1.27 -12.59
CA ARG A 74 18.33 -0.98 -11.66
C ARG A 74 19.56 -1.78 -12.05
N ILE A 75 20.73 -1.13 -11.98
CA ILE A 75 22.03 -1.80 -12.12
C ILE A 75 22.57 -2.01 -10.73
N SER A 76 22.65 -3.28 -10.29
CA SER A 76 22.95 -3.61 -8.91
C SER A 76 24.10 -4.59 -8.73
N TYR A 77 24.75 -4.47 -7.59
CA TYR A 77 25.82 -5.33 -7.10
C TYR A 77 25.41 -5.92 -5.76
N ASN A 78 25.64 -7.22 -5.57
CA ASN A 78 25.47 -7.85 -4.26
C ASN A 78 26.83 -7.83 -3.53
N ILE A 79 26.95 -6.95 -2.53
CA ILE A 79 28.16 -6.77 -1.74
C ILE A 79 27.84 -7.17 -0.30
N ASN A 80 28.47 -8.24 0.18
CA ASN A 80 28.23 -8.77 1.54
C ASN A 80 26.74 -9.00 1.85
N ASN A 81 26.01 -9.64 0.93
CA ASN A 81 24.56 -9.86 1.02
C ASN A 81 23.70 -8.59 1.03
N THR A 82 24.24 -7.45 0.64
CA THR A 82 23.49 -6.19 0.48
C THR A 82 23.43 -5.82 -1.00
N TRP A 83 22.24 -5.50 -1.49
CA TRP A 83 22.08 -5.03 -2.87
C TRP A 83 22.30 -3.53 -2.94
N LEU A 84 23.38 -3.12 -3.60
CA LEU A 84 23.69 -1.72 -3.86
C LEU A 84 23.53 -1.40 -5.34
N CYS A 85 22.86 -0.30 -5.65
CA CYS A 85 22.50 0.14 -6.97
C CYS A 85 23.30 1.37 -7.38
N ILE A 86 23.73 1.42 -8.64
CA ILE A 86 24.31 2.62 -9.23
C ILE A 86 23.23 3.70 -9.20
N THR A 87 23.53 4.83 -8.56
CA THR A 87 22.59 5.91 -8.30
C THR A 87 23.14 7.20 -8.90
N ALA A 88 22.32 7.86 -9.70
CA ALA A 88 22.65 9.18 -10.25
C ALA A 88 22.68 10.24 -9.13
N PRO A 89 23.64 11.18 -9.17
CA PRO A 89 23.70 12.29 -8.22
C PRO A 89 22.49 13.22 -8.36
N GLU A 90 21.70 13.34 -7.29
CA GLU A 90 20.45 14.12 -7.27
C GLU A 90 20.66 15.57 -7.67
N THR A 91 21.71 16.20 -7.16
CA THR A 91 22.07 17.62 -7.41
C THR A 91 22.28 17.91 -8.89
N VAL A 92 22.85 16.96 -9.65
CA VAL A 92 23.05 17.10 -11.10
C VAL A 92 21.75 16.95 -11.86
N VAL A 93 20.93 15.96 -11.48
CA VAL A 93 19.62 15.72 -12.09
C VAL A 93 18.69 16.92 -11.87
N GLN A 94 18.69 17.49 -10.66
CA GLN A 94 17.92 18.69 -10.30
C GLN A 94 18.51 19.99 -10.88
N GLY A 95 19.79 20.00 -11.24
CA GLY A 95 20.44 21.15 -11.88
C GLY A 95 21.06 22.16 -10.94
N GLU A 96 21.31 21.74 -9.72
CA GLU A 96 22.10 22.47 -8.73
C GLU A 96 23.59 22.39 -9.09
N GLU A 97 24.04 21.23 -9.55
CA GLU A 97 25.42 20.99 -10.00
C GLU A 97 25.48 20.62 -11.49
N ILE A 98 26.62 20.91 -12.11
CA ILE A 98 26.82 20.66 -13.55
C ILE A 98 27.15 19.20 -13.81
N TRP A 99 27.96 18.59 -12.95
CA TRP A 99 28.42 17.22 -13.06
C TRP A 99 28.77 16.69 -11.67
N ASP A 100 28.69 15.38 -11.49
CA ASP A 100 29.16 14.70 -10.30
C ASP A 100 29.30 13.19 -10.58
N TYR A 101 30.03 12.48 -9.72
CA TYR A 101 30.19 11.03 -9.79
C TYR A 101 28.89 10.29 -9.50
N VAL A 102 28.77 9.08 -10.05
CA VAL A 102 27.70 8.16 -9.63
C VAL A 102 28.16 7.37 -8.41
N HIS A 103 27.21 7.11 -7.52
CA HIS A 103 27.49 6.44 -6.25
C HIS A 103 26.70 5.15 -6.13
N LEU A 104 27.12 4.29 -5.20
CA LEU A 104 26.37 3.11 -4.80
C LEU A 104 25.49 3.44 -3.59
N ARG A 105 24.19 3.15 -3.71
CA ARG A 105 23.22 3.28 -2.62
C ARG A 105 22.42 2.00 -2.50
N PRO A 106 21.84 1.66 -1.33
CA PRO A 106 20.98 0.49 -1.22
C PRO A 106 19.86 0.52 -2.26
N CYS A 107 19.67 -0.61 -2.92
CA CYS A 107 18.70 -0.75 -3.99
C CYS A 107 17.29 -0.53 -3.46
N THR A 108 16.53 0.37 -4.07
CA THR A 108 15.11 0.60 -3.77
C THR A 108 14.29 0.66 -5.05
N ILE A 109 12.98 0.43 -4.97
CA ILE A 109 12.10 0.41 -6.16
C ILE A 109 11.39 1.73 -6.41
N ASN A 110 11.41 2.66 -5.44
CA ASN A 110 10.78 3.97 -5.54
C ASN A 110 11.77 5.10 -5.86
N ASP A 111 13.08 4.84 -5.89
CA ASP A 111 14.08 5.86 -6.23
C ASP A 111 14.32 5.95 -7.75
N PRO A 112 13.88 7.01 -8.43
CA PRO A 112 14.10 7.18 -9.87
C PRO A 112 15.57 7.38 -10.24
N LEU A 113 16.43 7.80 -9.30
CA LEU A 113 17.87 8.00 -9.55
C LEU A 113 18.63 6.69 -9.72
N GLN A 114 18.04 5.57 -9.32
CA GLN A 114 18.61 4.22 -9.48
C GLN A 114 18.23 3.56 -10.80
N ARG A 115 17.43 4.23 -11.63
CA ARG A 115 16.92 3.69 -12.89
C ARG A 115 17.79 4.12 -14.06
N TRP A 116 18.24 3.12 -14.83
CA TRP A 116 19.08 3.30 -16.00
C TRP A 116 18.45 2.66 -17.23
N ILE A 117 18.22 3.45 -18.27
CA ILE A 117 17.82 2.94 -19.60
C ILE A 117 19.04 2.80 -20.50
N ILE A 118 18.96 1.94 -21.50
CA ILE A 118 20.06 1.68 -22.42
C ILE A 118 19.72 2.26 -23.78
N LYS A 119 20.59 3.14 -24.29
CA LYS A 119 20.53 3.73 -25.64
C LYS A 119 21.94 3.81 -26.20
N ASP A 120 22.10 3.46 -27.48
CA ASP A 120 23.40 3.50 -28.18
C ASP A 120 24.50 2.79 -27.37
N ASP A 121 24.18 1.58 -26.92
CA ASP A 121 25.03 0.72 -26.08
C ASP A 121 25.55 1.44 -24.82
N SER A 122 24.78 2.38 -24.26
CA SER A 122 25.22 3.18 -23.11
C SER A 122 24.12 3.30 -22.08
N PHE A 123 24.48 3.48 -20.81
CA PHE A 123 23.52 3.75 -19.75
C PHE A 123 23.14 5.23 -19.73
N TRP A 124 21.85 5.49 -19.57
CA TRP A 124 21.28 6.81 -19.42
C TRP A 124 20.36 6.82 -18.22
N THR A 125 20.23 7.97 -17.55
CA THR A 125 19.19 8.20 -16.54
C THR A 125 17.81 7.89 -17.11
N ALA A 126 16.85 7.59 -16.24
CA ALA A 126 15.50 7.17 -16.65
C ALA A 126 14.78 8.15 -17.59
N ASP A 127 15.04 9.45 -17.46
CA ASP A 127 14.52 10.51 -18.34
C ASP A 127 15.22 10.55 -19.72
N GLY A 128 16.36 9.87 -19.81
CA GLY A 128 17.18 9.82 -21.00
C GLY A 128 18.00 11.07 -21.27
N PHE A 129 18.15 11.97 -20.30
CA PHE A 129 18.89 13.22 -20.46
C PHE A 129 20.38 13.08 -20.20
N TYR A 130 20.78 12.26 -19.23
CA TYR A 130 22.17 12.16 -18.82
C TYR A 130 22.73 10.78 -19.09
N ARG A 131 23.81 10.73 -19.87
CA ARG A 131 24.57 9.52 -20.16
C ARG A 131 25.60 9.28 -19.05
N LEU A 132 25.73 8.03 -18.61
CA LEU A 132 26.86 7.60 -17.77
C LEU A 132 28.14 7.61 -18.60
N LYS A 133 29.13 8.35 -18.11
CA LYS A 133 30.45 8.57 -18.70
C LYS A 133 31.53 8.25 -17.68
N ASP A 134 32.80 8.36 -18.05
CA ASP A 134 33.92 8.21 -17.14
C ASP A 134 34.87 9.41 -17.14
N THR A 135 35.41 9.78 -16.00
CA THR A 135 36.49 10.77 -15.90
C THR A 135 37.45 10.34 -14.80
N ASN A 136 38.75 10.41 -15.08
CA ASN A 136 39.79 9.86 -14.18
C ASN A 136 39.55 8.40 -13.77
N TRP A 137 38.93 7.59 -14.64
CA TRP A 137 38.49 6.22 -14.35
C TRP A 137 37.31 6.07 -13.39
N TYR A 138 36.60 7.15 -13.05
CA TYR A 138 35.38 7.12 -12.23
C TYR A 138 34.14 7.42 -13.06
N GLY A 139 33.06 6.71 -12.81
CA GLY A 139 31.76 6.90 -13.45
C GLY A 139 31.11 8.20 -13.00
N TYR A 140 30.59 9.00 -13.93
CA TYR A 140 29.95 10.29 -13.66
C TYR A 140 28.84 10.60 -14.66
N ILE A 141 27.98 11.56 -14.32
CA ILE A 141 27.05 12.19 -15.26
C ILE A 141 27.28 13.69 -15.31
N SER A 142 26.88 14.32 -16.41
CA SER A 142 27.03 15.77 -16.61
C SER A 142 25.91 16.35 -17.48
N ARG A 143 25.52 17.58 -17.15
CA ARG A 143 24.60 18.42 -17.93
C ARG A 143 25.27 19.06 -19.14
N ASN A 144 26.61 19.07 -19.20
CA ASN A 144 27.34 19.62 -20.34
C ASN A 144 27.39 18.62 -21.49
N SER A 145 26.70 18.95 -22.58
CA SER A 145 26.69 18.13 -23.80
C SER A 145 28.06 17.99 -24.48
N GLY A 146 28.97 18.93 -24.21
CA GLY A 146 30.35 18.93 -24.74
C GLY A 146 31.34 18.05 -23.95
N ASP A 147 30.96 17.53 -22.79
CA ASP A 147 31.86 16.73 -21.95
C ASP A 147 32.20 15.40 -22.65
N LYS A 148 33.51 15.10 -22.69
CA LYS A 148 34.09 13.95 -23.39
C LYS A 148 34.06 12.68 -22.53
N TYR A 149 34.74 11.63 -22.98
CA TYR A 149 34.88 10.34 -22.28
C TYR A 149 33.57 9.54 -22.17
N ASN A 150 32.90 9.47 -23.31
CA ASN A 150 31.87 8.47 -23.53
C ASN A 150 32.53 7.08 -23.57
N HIS A 151 31.96 6.13 -22.84
CA HIS A 151 32.21 4.71 -23.04
C HIS A 151 30.91 4.02 -23.46
N THR A 152 31.02 2.86 -24.11
CA THR A 152 29.89 2.03 -24.50
C THR A 152 30.05 0.64 -23.90
N LEU A 153 28.95 -0.07 -23.72
CA LEU A 153 28.92 -1.48 -23.39
C LEU A 153 29.63 -2.27 -24.49
N ASP A 154 30.38 -3.27 -24.06
CA ASP A 154 30.95 -4.24 -24.98
C ASP A 154 29.84 -5.13 -25.57
N SER A 155 30.03 -5.59 -26.81
CA SER A 155 29.06 -6.45 -27.51
C SER A 155 28.72 -7.74 -26.75
N SER A 156 29.63 -8.23 -25.90
CA SER A 156 29.37 -9.39 -25.03
C SER A 156 28.26 -9.13 -24.00
N MET A 157 27.86 -7.88 -23.77
CA MET A 157 26.80 -7.51 -22.82
C MET A 157 25.39 -7.67 -23.37
N ASN A 158 25.20 -7.91 -24.67
CA ASN A 158 23.88 -7.97 -25.32
C ASN A 158 22.87 -8.90 -24.62
N ASP A 159 23.28 -10.12 -24.29
CA ASP A 159 22.41 -11.08 -23.61
C ASP A 159 22.04 -10.64 -22.18
N TRP A 160 22.96 -9.97 -21.47
CA TRP A 160 22.72 -9.44 -20.14
C TRP A 160 21.75 -8.25 -20.17
N VAL A 161 21.93 -7.35 -21.14
CA VAL A 161 21.04 -6.19 -21.38
C VAL A 161 19.60 -6.64 -21.69
N ASN A 162 19.46 -7.70 -22.48
CA ASN A 162 18.15 -8.24 -22.88
C ASN A 162 17.50 -9.13 -21.82
N THR A 163 18.23 -9.53 -20.78
CA THR A 163 17.67 -10.31 -19.66
C THR A 163 16.88 -9.37 -18.74
N ILE A 164 15.58 -9.65 -18.56
CA ILE A 164 14.71 -8.91 -17.64
C ILE A 164 14.72 -9.64 -16.29
N ALA A 165 15.84 -9.49 -15.58
CA ALA A 165 16.16 -10.30 -14.41
C ALA A 165 15.22 -10.06 -13.21
N THR A 166 15.00 -11.11 -12.43
CA THR A 166 14.37 -11.01 -11.09
C THR A 166 15.15 -10.01 -10.22
N PRO A 167 14.49 -9.05 -9.56
CA PRO A 167 15.16 -8.06 -8.72
C PRO A 167 15.85 -8.72 -7.52
N GLY A 168 16.90 -8.07 -7.02
CA GLY A 168 17.64 -8.56 -5.84
C GLY A 168 16.86 -8.39 -4.52
N ASN A 169 16.13 -7.28 -4.41
CA ASN A 169 15.23 -6.93 -3.32
C ASN A 169 14.11 -6.00 -3.84
N ILE A 170 13.14 -5.68 -2.99
CA ILE A 170 12.07 -4.71 -3.26
C ILE A 170 12.00 -3.62 -2.17
N SER A 171 13.14 -3.18 -1.67
CA SER A 171 13.21 -2.18 -0.60
C SER A 171 12.64 -0.82 -1.03
N ILE A 172 12.17 -0.06 -0.05
CA ILE A 172 11.59 1.27 -0.21
C ILE A 172 12.46 2.30 0.53
N LEU A 173 12.91 3.33 -0.19
CA LEU A 173 13.56 4.50 0.38
C LEU A 173 12.51 5.34 1.10
N THR A 174 12.75 5.67 2.36
CA THR A 174 11.80 6.41 3.20
C THR A 174 12.53 7.21 4.28
N SER A 175 11.77 7.86 5.15
CA SER A 175 12.21 8.43 6.42
C SER A 175 11.13 8.23 7.46
N ILE A 176 11.51 8.25 8.75
CA ILE A 176 10.57 8.16 9.86
C ILE A 176 10.67 9.44 10.67
N ALA A 177 9.60 10.22 10.65
CA ALA A 177 9.53 11.51 11.32
C ALA A 177 8.54 11.51 12.49
N TRP A 178 8.71 12.45 13.40
CA TRP A 178 7.77 12.75 14.47
C TRP A 178 7.73 14.26 14.71
N ASP A 179 6.58 14.72 15.18
CA ASP A 179 6.29 16.14 15.36
C ASP A 179 6.31 16.53 16.85
N LEU A 180 6.89 17.70 17.12
CA LEU A 180 7.02 18.31 18.43
C LEU A 180 6.28 19.64 18.45
N ASN A 181 5.11 19.66 19.08
CA ASN A 181 4.28 20.85 19.20
C ASN A 181 4.70 21.72 20.40
N HIS A 182 4.92 23.01 20.14
CA HIS A 182 5.19 24.04 21.14
C HIS A 182 4.27 25.26 20.93
N SER A 183 4.26 26.19 21.89
CA SER A 183 3.43 27.40 21.83
C SER A 183 3.73 28.32 20.64
N TRP A 184 4.91 28.18 20.01
CA TRP A 184 5.40 29.04 18.93
C TRP A 184 5.43 28.35 17.56
N GLY A 185 5.03 27.07 17.48
CA GLY A 185 5.05 26.29 16.24
C GLY A 185 5.17 24.79 16.47
N ASN A 186 5.10 24.03 15.37
CA ASN A 186 5.38 22.60 15.32
C ASN A 186 6.74 22.38 14.66
N GLU A 187 7.62 21.62 15.30
CA GLU A 187 8.93 21.24 14.76
C GLU A 187 8.93 19.76 14.39
N ARG A 188 9.50 19.43 13.22
CA ARG A 188 9.63 18.05 12.74
C ARG A 188 11.03 17.52 12.94
N TYR A 189 11.12 16.29 13.44
CA TYR A 189 12.36 15.57 13.65
C TYR A 189 12.31 14.19 12.98
N PHE A 190 13.45 13.70 12.52
CA PHE A 190 13.61 12.43 11.82
C PHE A 190 14.49 11.49 12.64
N ILE A 191 14.04 10.24 12.79
CA ILE A 191 14.81 9.19 13.46
C ILE A 191 16.05 8.87 12.63
N ARG A 192 17.19 8.73 13.32
CA ARG A 192 18.45 8.28 12.77
C ARG A 192 19.21 7.40 13.75
N LEU A 193 20.33 6.83 13.30
CA LEU A 193 21.27 6.18 14.19
C LEU A 193 21.67 7.13 15.33
N GLY A 194 21.45 6.67 16.56
CA GLY A 194 21.79 7.40 17.79
C GLY A 194 20.84 8.51 18.23
N GLY A 195 19.68 8.73 17.59
CA GLY A 195 18.70 9.72 18.06
C GLY A 195 17.77 10.25 16.99
N SER A 196 17.43 11.55 17.07
CA SER A 196 16.63 12.26 16.06
C SER A 196 17.27 13.60 15.70
N ASP A 197 17.01 14.08 14.48
CA ASP A 197 17.53 15.35 13.96
C ASP A 197 16.48 16.12 13.14
N LYS A 198 16.72 17.40 12.86
CA LYS A 198 15.87 18.21 11.98
C LYS A 198 16.05 17.86 10.51
N ASN A 199 17.22 17.37 10.13
CA ASN A 199 17.49 16.96 8.76
C ASN A 199 16.81 15.62 8.45
N THR A 200 16.17 15.54 7.29
CA THR A 200 15.64 14.28 6.79
C THR A 200 16.77 13.26 6.69
N THR A 201 16.54 12.10 7.29
CA THR A 201 17.51 11.01 7.27
C THR A 201 16.97 9.86 6.44
N PRO A 202 17.68 9.45 5.37
CA PRO A 202 17.25 8.33 4.54
C PRO A 202 17.31 7.03 5.33
N LEU A 203 16.22 6.27 5.27
CA LEU A 203 16.09 4.92 5.78
C LEU A 203 15.62 4.00 4.65
N TYR A 204 16.05 2.75 4.71
CA TYR A 204 15.74 1.72 3.72
C TYR A 204 14.86 0.67 4.39
N TYR A 205 13.58 0.62 4.01
CA TYR A 205 12.65 -0.39 4.49
C TYR A 205 12.65 -1.58 3.53
N ASN A 206 13.06 -2.76 3.97
CA ASN A 206 12.97 -3.97 3.17
C ASN A 206 11.73 -4.79 3.62
N PRO A 207 10.66 -4.88 2.80
CA PRO A 207 9.42 -5.54 3.21
C PRO A 207 9.54 -7.07 3.33
N GLU A 208 10.60 -7.68 2.77
CA GLU A 208 10.79 -9.14 2.82
C GLU A 208 11.35 -9.60 4.16
N ASN A 209 12.19 -8.77 4.80
CA ASN A 209 12.83 -9.07 6.09
C ASN A 209 12.46 -8.08 7.21
N GLY A 210 11.62 -7.07 6.92
CA GLY A 210 11.17 -6.08 7.90
C GLY A 210 12.25 -5.12 8.40
N HIS A 211 13.44 -5.09 7.78
CA HIS A 211 14.52 -4.21 8.21
C HIS A 211 14.17 -2.73 7.96
N LEU A 212 14.45 -1.90 8.96
CA LEU A 212 14.54 -0.44 8.84
C LEU A 212 16.02 -0.07 9.02
N ALA A 213 16.71 0.21 7.91
CA ALA A 213 18.16 0.35 7.90
C ALA A 213 18.62 1.77 7.57
N GLN A 214 19.74 2.18 8.19
CA GLN A 214 20.56 3.30 7.74
C GLN A 214 21.80 2.77 7.01
N TYR A 215 22.24 3.49 5.99
CA TYR A 215 23.38 3.11 5.15
C TYR A 215 24.63 3.92 5.51
N ASP A 216 25.76 3.23 5.60
CA ASP A 216 27.08 3.86 5.71
C ASP A 216 27.80 3.82 4.36
N PRO A 217 27.96 4.97 3.67
CA PRO A 217 28.63 5.04 2.37
C PRO A 217 30.13 4.75 2.45
N ILE A 218 30.75 4.84 3.63
CA ILE A 218 32.19 4.59 3.79
C ILE A 218 32.50 3.10 3.66
N SER A 219 31.66 2.25 4.26
CA SER A 219 31.87 0.80 4.28
C SER A 219 30.94 0.01 3.36
N GLY A 220 29.89 0.66 2.85
CA GLY A 220 28.82 -0.03 2.11
C GLY A 220 27.89 -0.85 3.01
N SER A 221 27.96 -0.68 4.33
CA SER A 221 27.22 -1.49 5.30
C SER A 221 25.83 -0.92 5.61
N LEU A 222 24.93 -1.81 6.01
CA LEU A 222 23.63 -1.45 6.58
C LEU A 222 23.64 -1.62 8.10
N TYR A 223 23.03 -0.67 8.79
CA TYR A 223 22.76 -0.72 10.22
C TYR A 223 21.25 -0.71 10.42
N CYS A 224 20.71 -1.83 10.90
CA CYS A 224 19.28 -2.03 11.11
C CYS A 224 18.87 -1.63 12.52
N MET A 225 17.70 -1.01 12.62
CA MET A 225 17.03 -0.77 13.89
C MET A 225 16.76 -2.09 14.62
N TYR A 226 17.19 -2.20 15.87
CA TYR A 226 17.13 -3.42 16.68
C TYR A 226 16.30 -3.19 17.95
N SER A 227 15.37 -4.09 18.25
CA SER A 227 14.53 -4.06 19.45
C SER A 227 14.71 -5.32 20.30
N GLN A 228 14.91 -5.13 21.61
CA GLN A 228 14.96 -6.22 22.57
C GLN A 228 14.32 -5.83 23.91
N VAL A 229 12.99 -5.84 23.96
CA VAL A 229 12.22 -5.52 25.17
C VAL A 229 12.22 -6.66 26.19
N ASP A 230 12.11 -7.91 25.71
CA ASP A 230 12.09 -9.13 26.54
C ASP A 230 11.16 -9.06 27.77
N SER A 231 11.70 -9.26 28.98
CA SER A 231 10.96 -9.26 30.23
C SER A 231 10.59 -7.86 30.72
N TYR A 232 11.22 -6.81 30.19
CA TYR A 232 10.96 -5.42 30.57
C TYR A 232 9.63 -4.90 29.98
N GLN A 233 9.20 -3.72 30.41
CA GLN A 233 8.04 -3.05 29.83
C GLN A 233 8.40 -2.26 28.57
N TRP A 234 9.65 -1.82 28.49
CA TRP A 234 10.23 -1.09 27.38
C TRP A 234 11.74 -1.28 27.40
N ASN A 235 12.41 -1.06 26.27
CA ASN A 235 13.87 -0.98 26.19
C ASN A 235 14.30 -0.06 25.03
N TRP A 236 15.48 0.55 25.14
CA TRP A 236 16.05 1.39 24.09
C TRP A 236 16.26 0.60 22.79
N VAL A 237 16.08 1.30 21.67
CA VAL A 237 16.44 0.76 20.36
C VAL A 237 17.93 0.97 20.15
N SER A 238 18.60 -0.08 19.69
CA SER A 238 19.98 -0.03 19.19
C SER A 238 20.00 -0.14 17.67
N TRP A 239 21.19 -0.06 17.09
CA TRP A 239 21.42 -0.23 15.65
C TRP A 239 22.53 -1.25 15.45
N GLU A 240 22.25 -2.31 14.70
CA GLU A 240 23.16 -3.43 14.51
C GLU A 240 23.46 -3.66 13.03
N SER A 241 24.67 -4.15 12.73
CA SER A 241 25.05 -4.49 11.36
C SER A 241 24.11 -5.57 10.80
N CYS A 242 23.65 -5.36 9.56
CA CYS A 242 22.69 -6.23 8.90
C CYS A 242 22.93 -6.27 7.38
N SER A 243 22.12 -7.06 6.67
CA SER A 243 22.15 -7.19 5.20
C SER A 243 20.74 -7.45 4.65
N ASP A 244 20.61 -7.63 3.34
CA ASP A 244 19.35 -8.03 2.69
C ASP A 244 19.06 -9.53 2.80
N ALA A 245 19.87 -10.29 3.53
CA ALA A 245 19.60 -11.71 3.76
C ALA A 245 18.21 -11.94 4.38
N ALA A 246 17.57 -13.04 4.00
CA ALA A 246 16.29 -13.44 4.58
C ALA A 246 16.47 -13.78 6.07
N ILE A 247 15.52 -13.32 6.89
CA ILE A 247 15.48 -13.58 8.32
C ILE A 247 14.11 -14.12 8.72
N SER A 248 14.02 -14.74 9.90
CA SER A 248 12.72 -15.03 10.52
C SER A 248 12.01 -13.75 10.96
N LYS A 249 10.68 -13.73 10.87
CA LYS A 249 9.86 -12.66 11.47
C LYS A 249 10.04 -12.54 12.99
N ASP A 250 10.61 -13.55 13.65
CA ASP A 250 10.94 -13.53 15.08
C ASP A 250 12.32 -12.89 15.38
N ASN A 251 12.95 -12.24 14.39
CA ASN A 251 14.25 -11.59 14.57
C ASN A 251 14.10 -10.19 15.22
N PRO A 252 14.91 -9.83 16.22
CA PRO A 252 14.97 -8.48 16.80
C PRO A 252 15.12 -7.27 15.85
N THR A 253 15.62 -7.48 14.62
CA THR A 253 15.72 -6.43 13.59
C THR A 253 14.47 -6.32 12.70
N TYR A 254 13.49 -7.22 12.87
CA TYR A 254 12.25 -7.20 12.11
C TYR A 254 11.29 -6.15 12.68
N TRP A 255 10.84 -5.25 11.82
CA TRP A 255 9.80 -4.28 12.11
C TRP A 255 8.62 -4.44 11.15
N ASN A 256 7.43 -4.49 11.72
CA ASN A 256 6.20 -4.41 10.95
C ASN A 256 5.84 -2.95 10.71
N VAL A 257 5.78 -2.61 9.43
CA VAL A 257 5.45 -1.29 8.94
C VAL A 257 4.10 -1.36 8.26
N SER A 258 3.06 -1.03 9.03
CA SER A 258 1.71 -0.84 8.52
C SER A 258 1.37 0.63 8.74
N PHE A 259 1.19 1.37 7.66
CA PHE A 259 0.78 2.77 7.70
C PHE A 259 -0.43 2.98 6.79
N GLU A 260 -1.46 3.63 7.32
CA GLU A 260 -2.73 3.79 6.60
C GLU A 260 -3.16 5.27 6.50
N THR A 261 -2.42 6.20 7.12
CA THR A 261 -2.75 7.63 7.10
C THR A 261 -1.52 8.56 7.09
N GLU A 262 -1.63 9.69 6.39
CA GLU A 262 -0.65 10.79 6.40
C GLU A 262 -0.58 11.49 7.78
N GLU A 263 -1.60 11.32 8.62
CA GLU A 263 -1.66 11.84 10.00
C GLU A 263 -0.74 11.07 10.97
N GLY A 264 -0.05 10.04 10.45
CA GLY A 264 0.91 9.21 11.12
C GLY A 264 0.38 7.82 11.49
N GLY A 265 1.31 6.90 11.74
CA GLY A 265 1.01 5.52 12.15
C GLY A 265 2.04 4.95 13.11
N MET A 266 1.80 3.71 13.52
CA MET A 266 2.63 2.99 14.48
C MET A 266 3.50 1.97 13.76
N ILE A 267 4.75 1.87 14.19
CA ILE A 267 5.66 0.81 13.78
C ILE A 267 5.77 -0.15 14.98
N THR A 268 5.69 -1.46 14.73
CA THR A 268 5.84 -2.47 15.78
C THR A 268 7.01 -3.39 15.51
N ASP A 269 7.69 -3.83 16.56
CA ASP A 269 8.77 -4.81 16.44
C ASP A 269 8.22 -6.23 16.21
N TYR A 270 9.12 -7.18 16.03
CA TYR A 270 8.87 -8.61 15.89
C TYR A 270 7.96 -9.26 16.97
N LYS A 271 7.86 -8.66 18.16
CA LYS A 271 6.99 -9.12 19.26
C LYS A 271 5.73 -8.25 19.42
N GLY A 272 5.48 -7.33 18.51
CA GLY A 272 4.34 -6.42 18.56
C GLY A 272 4.52 -5.25 19.55
N ASN A 273 5.74 -4.98 20.03
CA ASN A 273 6.00 -3.79 20.86
C ASN A 273 6.01 -2.55 19.98
N ALA A 274 5.45 -1.45 20.46
CA ALA A 274 5.39 -0.20 19.72
C ALA A 274 6.73 0.54 19.75
N LEU A 275 7.18 1.01 18.59
CA LEU A 275 8.22 2.03 18.49
C LEU A 275 7.72 3.33 19.13
N ARG A 276 8.62 4.00 19.84
CA ARG A 276 8.39 5.25 20.57
C ARG A 276 9.59 6.15 20.49
N VAL A 277 9.34 7.44 20.67
CA VAL A 277 10.37 8.46 20.88
C VAL A 277 9.99 9.38 22.04
N THR A 278 10.98 9.72 22.84
CA THR A 278 10.88 10.70 23.94
C THR A 278 10.84 12.12 23.37
N ARG A 279 9.81 12.90 23.73
CA ARG A 279 9.66 14.29 23.23
C ARG A 279 10.38 15.33 24.09
N TYR A 280 10.81 14.97 25.30
CA TYR A 280 11.48 15.85 26.26
C TYR A 280 12.53 15.09 27.09
N GLY A 281 13.26 15.80 27.96
CA GLY A 281 14.21 15.21 28.92
C GLY A 281 15.63 14.98 28.37
N SER A 282 16.49 14.35 29.16
CA SER A 282 17.92 14.14 28.81
C SER A 282 18.14 13.17 27.65
N ASN A 283 17.20 12.26 27.41
CA ASN A 283 17.21 11.34 26.28
C ASN A 283 16.27 11.82 25.16
N TRP A 284 16.08 13.13 25.02
CA TRP A 284 15.21 13.72 23.99
C TRP A 284 15.54 13.16 22.60
N GLY A 285 14.51 12.80 21.82
CA GLY A 285 14.66 12.30 20.45
C GLY A 285 15.21 10.87 20.34
N ALA A 286 15.44 10.16 21.45
CA ALA A 286 15.90 8.78 21.44
C ALA A 286 14.74 7.80 21.22
N ALA A 287 14.94 6.87 20.27
CA ALA A 287 13.97 5.84 19.95
C ALA A 287 14.05 4.65 20.93
N TYR A 288 12.90 4.07 21.27
CA TYR A 288 12.79 2.89 22.12
C TYR A 288 11.55 2.08 21.75
N ALA A 289 11.50 0.81 22.15
CA ALA A 289 10.33 -0.05 21.96
C ALA A 289 9.63 -0.30 23.30
N ALA A 290 8.30 -0.36 23.31
CA ALA A 290 7.52 -0.59 24.52
C ALA A 290 6.31 -1.51 24.29
N LYS A 291 5.99 -2.35 25.28
CA LYS A 291 4.80 -3.20 25.26
C LYS A 291 3.54 -2.35 25.10
N LEU A 292 2.61 -2.80 24.26
CA LEU A 292 1.34 -2.10 24.02
C LEU A 292 0.55 -1.83 25.32
N SER A 293 0.59 -2.77 26.26
CA SER A 293 -0.06 -2.65 27.58
C SER A 293 0.60 -1.64 28.53
N TYR A 294 1.81 -1.17 28.21
CA TYR A 294 2.53 -0.17 28.99
C TYR A 294 2.32 1.26 28.49
N LEU A 295 1.85 1.45 27.24
CA LEU A 295 1.79 2.77 26.59
C LEU A 295 0.94 3.80 27.34
N GLU A 296 -0.13 3.38 28.01
CA GLU A 296 -0.97 4.28 28.82
C GLU A 296 -0.28 4.75 30.11
N LYS A 297 0.62 3.94 30.65
CA LYS A 297 1.39 4.23 31.87
C LYS A 297 2.67 5.00 31.55
N ASP A 298 3.19 4.84 30.33
CA ASP A 298 4.41 5.45 29.86
C ASP A 298 4.21 6.93 29.48
N THR A 299 4.20 7.78 30.49
CA THR A 299 3.97 9.23 30.38
C THR A 299 5.23 10.07 30.58
N THR A 300 6.32 9.46 31.04
CA THR A 300 7.60 10.12 31.32
C THR A 300 8.19 10.72 30.05
N ASN A 301 8.57 12.01 30.07
CA ASN A 301 9.08 12.74 28.90
C ASN A 301 8.10 12.87 27.73
N SER A 302 6.81 12.66 28.01
CA SER A 302 5.70 12.79 27.05
C SER A 302 6.00 12.11 25.72
N PRO A 303 6.21 10.79 25.65
CA PRO A 303 6.61 10.13 24.41
C PRO A 303 5.52 10.17 23.34
N THR A 304 5.88 9.81 22.12
CA THR A 304 4.95 9.57 21.01
C THR A 304 5.26 8.26 20.28
N SER A 305 4.23 7.60 19.76
CA SER A 305 4.30 6.46 18.84
C SER A 305 3.69 6.77 17.48
N LEU A 306 3.32 8.04 17.24
CA LEU A 306 2.78 8.50 15.97
C LEU A 306 3.93 8.99 15.11
N PHE A 307 4.22 8.25 14.04
CA PHE A 307 5.28 8.57 13.10
C PHE A 307 4.72 8.92 11.74
N ILE A 308 5.38 9.84 11.05
CA ILE A 308 5.06 10.29 9.70
C ILE A 308 6.13 9.72 8.78
N VAL A 309 5.72 9.20 7.62
CA VAL A 309 6.62 8.61 6.63
C VAL A 309 6.40 9.23 5.26
N ASN A 310 7.33 8.96 4.34
CA ASN A 310 7.24 9.42 2.95
C ASN A 310 6.00 8.83 2.26
N LYS A 311 5.44 9.59 1.31
CA LYS A 311 4.28 9.18 0.51
C LYS A 311 4.47 7.83 -0.15
N ASP A 312 5.67 7.56 -0.68
CA ASP A 312 5.98 6.29 -1.36
C ASP A 312 5.82 5.07 -0.46
N LEU A 313 6.11 5.19 0.85
CA LEU A 313 5.90 4.08 1.77
C LEU A 313 4.41 3.86 2.06
N LEU A 314 3.62 4.93 2.12
CA LEU A 314 2.15 4.83 2.22
C LEU A 314 1.56 4.18 0.96
N ASP A 315 2.05 4.58 -0.21
CA ASP A 315 1.64 4.02 -1.49
C ASP A 315 2.05 2.55 -1.59
N TRP A 316 3.22 2.16 -1.08
CA TRP A 316 3.63 0.76 -1.00
C TRP A 316 2.73 -0.07 -0.07
N THR A 317 2.38 0.43 1.12
CA THR A 317 1.44 -0.25 2.02
C THR A 317 0.08 -0.42 1.34
N ARG A 318 -0.42 0.62 0.67
CA ARG A 318 -1.69 0.60 -0.05
C ARG A 318 -1.70 -0.38 -1.22
N TYR A 319 -0.60 -0.44 -1.98
CA TYR A 319 -0.41 -1.43 -3.05
C TYR A 319 -0.43 -2.84 -2.48
N THR A 320 0.34 -3.09 -1.42
CA THR A 320 0.40 -4.39 -0.74
C THR A 320 -0.99 -4.85 -0.32
N THR A 321 -1.75 -3.98 0.36
CA THR A 321 -3.11 -4.30 0.78
C THR A 321 -4.07 -4.53 -0.39
N SER A 322 -3.89 -3.81 -1.51
CA SER A 322 -4.66 -4.05 -2.75
C SER A 322 -4.36 -5.43 -3.33
N ASN A 323 -3.09 -5.85 -3.31
CA ASN A 323 -2.66 -7.17 -3.75
C ASN A 323 -3.25 -8.28 -2.85
N LEU A 324 -3.26 -8.08 -1.53
CA LEU A 324 -3.90 -9.00 -0.58
C LEU A 324 -5.42 -9.11 -0.81
N GLY A 325 -6.06 -7.97 -1.08
CA GLY A 325 -7.50 -7.88 -1.32
C GLY A 325 -7.93 -8.24 -2.73
N LYS A 326 -7.01 -8.57 -3.65
CA LYS A 326 -7.32 -8.80 -5.06
C LYS A 326 -8.11 -7.63 -5.68
N THR A 327 -7.67 -6.40 -5.40
CA THR A 327 -8.28 -5.15 -5.86
C THR A 327 -7.36 -4.25 -6.69
N GLU A 328 -6.21 -4.76 -7.14
CA GLU A 328 -5.24 -4.02 -7.97
C GLU A 328 -5.90 -3.47 -9.24
N GLN A 329 -5.38 -2.35 -9.74
CA GLN A 329 -5.88 -1.76 -10.98
C GLN A 329 -5.41 -2.53 -12.22
N TYR A 330 -4.16 -3.01 -12.19
CA TYR A 330 -3.50 -3.69 -13.30
C TYR A 330 -2.86 -4.99 -12.84
N CYS A 331 -2.80 -5.97 -13.75
CA CYS A 331 -2.04 -7.20 -13.58
C CYS A 331 -2.03 -7.96 -14.93
N PRO A 332 -0.90 -8.13 -15.62
CA PRO A 332 0.37 -7.47 -15.34
C PRO A 332 0.24 -5.95 -15.30
N ALA A 333 1.13 -5.32 -14.54
CA ALA A 333 1.27 -3.88 -14.57
C ALA A 333 1.70 -3.41 -15.97
N PRO A 334 1.19 -2.28 -16.47
CA PRO A 334 1.48 -1.81 -17.82
C PRO A 334 2.93 -1.35 -18.00
N GLY A 335 3.63 -0.98 -16.92
CA GLY A 335 4.88 -0.25 -16.99
C GLY A 335 4.73 1.03 -17.80
N ASN A 336 5.63 1.22 -18.77
CA ASN A 336 5.75 2.43 -19.57
C ASN A 336 4.62 2.57 -20.61
N GLN A 337 3.78 1.55 -20.78
CA GLN A 337 2.69 1.49 -21.76
C GLN A 337 1.31 1.86 -21.16
N ALA A 338 1.29 2.59 -20.04
CA ALA A 338 0.08 2.88 -19.26
C ALA A 338 -1.09 3.51 -20.04
N SER A 339 -0.89 4.07 -21.25
CA SER A 339 -1.92 4.86 -21.94
C SER A 339 -2.72 4.17 -23.05
N THR A 340 -2.32 3.02 -23.60
CA THR A 340 -2.90 2.56 -24.89
C THR A 340 -3.91 1.41 -24.84
N THR A 341 -4.00 0.60 -23.78
CA THR A 341 -4.76 -0.67 -23.84
C THR A 341 -5.84 -0.87 -22.78
N HIS A 342 -5.78 -0.20 -21.63
CA HIS A 342 -6.73 -0.43 -20.55
C HIS A 342 -7.73 0.73 -20.45
N LYS A 343 -8.92 0.52 -21.03
CA LYS A 343 -10.07 1.42 -20.89
C LYS A 343 -10.28 1.67 -19.39
N ARG A 344 -10.17 2.93 -18.96
CA ARG A 344 -10.42 3.36 -17.56
C ARG A 344 -11.82 2.87 -17.17
N ILE A 345 -11.90 1.80 -16.38
CA ILE A 345 -13.19 1.34 -15.86
C ILE A 345 -13.62 2.42 -14.86
N SER A 346 -14.68 3.15 -15.18
CA SER A 346 -15.30 4.08 -14.25
C SER A 346 -15.93 3.26 -13.12
N ARG A 347 -15.16 2.96 -12.08
CA ARG A 347 -15.61 2.23 -10.89
C ARG A 347 -16.22 3.19 -9.87
N THR A 348 -17.09 4.08 -10.34
CA THR A 348 -17.89 4.98 -9.52
C THR A 348 -19.32 4.95 -10.04
N LEU A 349 -20.29 4.82 -9.14
CA LEU A 349 -21.70 4.77 -9.53
C LEU A 349 -22.08 6.01 -10.36
N PRO A 350 -22.68 5.84 -11.55
CA PRO A 350 -23.14 6.98 -12.33
C PRO A 350 -24.30 7.69 -11.61
N PRO A 351 -24.49 9.00 -11.83
CA PRO A 351 -25.60 9.75 -11.22
C PRO A 351 -26.99 9.18 -11.52
N SER A 352 -27.12 8.43 -12.62
CA SER A 352 -28.35 7.77 -13.05
C SER A 352 -28.59 6.40 -12.39
N PHE A 353 -27.67 5.90 -11.56
CA PHE A 353 -27.80 4.58 -10.95
C PHE A 353 -29.01 4.53 -10.00
N GLN A 354 -29.77 3.44 -10.11
CA GLN A 354 -30.91 3.12 -9.26
C GLN A 354 -30.85 1.64 -8.89
N LEU A 355 -31.33 1.29 -7.71
CA LEU A 355 -31.42 -0.11 -7.28
C LEU A 355 -32.55 -0.80 -8.05
N THR A 356 -32.18 -1.73 -8.92
CA THR A 356 -33.12 -2.64 -9.58
C THR A 356 -33.59 -3.72 -8.60
N GLU A 357 -34.65 -4.45 -8.94
CA GLU A 357 -35.11 -5.58 -8.12
C GLU A 357 -34.03 -6.65 -7.94
N ALA A 358 -33.20 -6.90 -8.96
CA ALA A 358 -32.06 -7.80 -8.86
C ALA A 358 -31.04 -7.30 -7.80
N TRP A 359 -30.77 -6.00 -7.77
CA TRP A 359 -29.92 -5.40 -6.73
C TRP A 359 -30.55 -5.48 -5.34
N VAL A 360 -31.85 -5.26 -5.21
CA VAL A 360 -32.58 -5.42 -3.93
C VAL A 360 -32.44 -6.86 -3.42
N GLN A 361 -32.67 -7.85 -4.28
CA GLN A 361 -32.50 -9.28 -3.94
C GLN A 361 -31.05 -9.59 -3.54
N ARG A 362 -30.06 -9.09 -4.29
CA ARG A 362 -28.65 -9.32 -3.97
C ARG A 362 -28.25 -8.73 -2.62
N LEU A 363 -28.61 -7.48 -2.37
CA LEU A 363 -28.31 -6.84 -1.09
C LEU A 363 -28.98 -7.58 0.07
N TYR A 364 -30.20 -8.08 -0.12
CA TYR A 364 -30.90 -8.90 0.87
C TYR A 364 -30.16 -10.20 1.19
N GLU A 365 -29.62 -10.91 0.19
CA GLU A 365 -28.82 -12.13 0.41
C GLU A 365 -27.56 -11.86 1.23
N ILE A 366 -26.88 -10.73 0.96
CA ILE A 366 -25.73 -10.30 1.76
C ILE A 366 -26.15 -10.10 3.22
N THR A 367 -27.27 -9.40 3.48
CA THR A 367 -27.70 -9.13 4.87
C THR A 367 -28.00 -10.37 5.71
N ARG A 368 -28.44 -11.46 5.06
CA ARG A 368 -28.80 -12.73 5.69
C ARG A 368 -27.60 -13.63 5.94
N SER A 369 -26.43 -13.27 5.43
CA SER A 369 -25.19 -14.00 5.61
C SER A 369 -24.59 -13.76 6.99
N THR A 370 -25.33 -14.15 8.03
CA THR A 370 -24.93 -13.98 9.43
C THR A 370 -25.49 -15.12 10.26
N SER A 371 -24.68 -15.68 11.16
CA SER A 371 -25.12 -16.68 12.16
C SER A 371 -25.90 -16.05 13.32
N GLY A 372 -26.06 -14.72 13.35
CA GLY A 372 -26.74 -13.99 14.42
C GLY A 372 -25.88 -13.79 15.68
N SER A 373 -24.61 -14.19 15.68
CA SER A 373 -23.66 -13.98 16.76
C SER A 373 -22.85 -12.68 16.60
N ASP A 374 -22.31 -12.16 17.70
CA ASP A 374 -21.46 -10.97 17.75
C ASP A 374 -20.01 -11.24 17.31
N ILE A 375 -19.83 -11.95 16.19
CA ILE A 375 -18.50 -12.27 15.65
C ILE A 375 -17.87 -11.05 14.99
N SER A 376 -16.57 -10.86 15.21
CA SER A 376 -15.78 -9.78 14.64
C SER A 376 -14.35 -10.21 14.33
N SER A 377 -13.73 -9.49 13.39
CA SER A 377 -12.31 -9.55 13.07
C SER A 377 -11.73 -8.15 13.23
N GLY A 378 -10.92 -7.93 14.28
CA GLY A 378 -10.46 -6.60 14.66
C GLY A 378 -11.61 -5.66 15.04
N VAL A 379 -11.70 -4.49 14.38
CA VAL A 379 -12.84 -3.55 14.57
C VAL A 379 -14.06 -3.91 13.70
N CYS A 380 -13.88 -4.76 12.70
CA CYS A 380 -14.94 -5.15 11.78
C CYS A 380 -15.83 -6.24 12.39
N GLY A 381 -17.06 -5.88 12.77
CA GLY A 381 -18.13 -6.85 12.99
C GLY A 381 -18.89 -7.19 11.69
N VAL A 382 -19.81 -8.14 11.76
CA VAL A 382 -20.63 -8.59 10.61
C VAL A 382 -21.28 -7.43 9.84
N CYS A 383 -21.81 -6.43 10.55
CA CYS A 383 -22.45 -5.25 9.93
C CYS A 383 -21.47 -4.45 9.04
N LEU A 384 -20.21 -4.34 9.47
CA LEU A 384 -19.16 -3.64 8.70
C LEU A 384 -18.73 -4.49 7.50
N LEU A 385 -18.52 -5.80 7.67
CA LEU A 385 -18.15 -6.69 6.58
C LEU A 385 -19.23 -6.75 5.49
N HIS A 386 -20.51 -6.79 5.88
CA HIS A 386 -21.63 -6.63 4.95
C HIS A 386 -21.57 -5.29 4.23
N GLY A 387 -21.30 -4.20 4.95
CA GLY A 387 -21.15 -2.88 4.35
C GLY A 387 -20.07 -2.85 3.27
N PHE A 388 -18.89 -3.41 3.55
CA PHE A 388 -17.80 -3.51 2.57
C PHE A 388 -18.17 -4.37 1.36
N GLN A 389 -18.81 -5.52 1.57
CA GLN A 389 -19.31 -6.38 0.49
C GLN A 389 -20.27 -5.62 -0.44
N MET A 390 -21.27 -4.97 0.14
CA MET A 390 -22.28 -4.22 -0.64
C MET A 390 -21.64 -3.07 -1.42
N ILE A 391 -20.77 -2.29 -0.77
CA ILE A 391 -20.08 -1.18 -1.43
C ILE A 391 -19.19 -1.71 -2.56
N ALA A 392 -18.40 -2.75 -2.32
CA ALA A 392 -17.51 -3.32 -3.32
C ALA A 392 -18.27 -3.90 -4.52
N GLU A 393 -19.37 -4.63 -4.28
CA GLU A 393 -20.18 -5.19 -5.35
C GLU A 393 -20.89 -4.11 -6.15
N LEU A 394 -21.47 -3.09 -5.49
CA LEU A 394 -22.07 -1.95 -6.19
C LEU A 394 -21.02 -1.26 -7.07
N GLN A 395 -19.81 -1.01 -6.56
CA GLN A 395 -18.79 -0.36 -7.38
C GLN A 395 -18.29 -1.22 -8.56
N GLU A 396 -18.11 -2.53 -8.36
CA GLU A 396 -17.56 -3.42 -9.39
C GLU A 396 -18.61 -3.86 -10.43
N TYR A 397 -19.86 -4.02 -10.02
CA TYR A 397 -20.90 -4.67 -10.83
C TYR A 397 -22.05 -3.74 -11.25
N HIS A 398 -22.11 -2.46 -10.85
CA HIS A 398 -23.26 -1.57 -11.15
C HIS A 398 -23.66 -1.46 -12.64
N SER A 399 -22.73 -1.69 -13.56
CA SER A 399 -22.98 -1.60 -15.01
C SER A 399 -23.50 -2.90 -15.62
N ARG A 400 -23.65 -3.96 -14.81
CA ARG A 400 -24.16 -5.29 -15.18
C ARG A 400 -25.12 -5.81 -14.10
N GLU A 401 -25.69 -7.00 -14.33
CA GLU A 401 -26.48 -7.68 -13.30
C GLU A 401 -25.61 -8.00 -12.07
N PRO A 402 -26.17 -7.91 -10.85
CA PRO A 402 -25.46 -8.29 -9.64
C PRO A 402 -25.10 -9.78 -9.64
N LEU A 403 -24.11 -10.13 -8.80
CA LEU A 403 -23.70 -11.53 -8.60
C LEU A 403 -24.90 -12.39 -8.17
N GLN A 404 -25.03 -13.58 -8.77
CA GLN A 404 -26.10 -14.53 -8.45
C GLN A 404 -25.69 -15.55 -7.38
N SER A 405 -24.39 -15.66 -7.09
CA SER A 405 -23.82 -16.55 -6.09
C SER A 405 -22.43 -16.05 -5.68
N GLY A 406 -21.85 -16.65 -4.63
CA GLY A 406 -20.54 -16.26 -4.12
C GLY A 406 -20.54 -14.83 -3.57
N GLY A 407 -19.48 -14.08 -3.86
CA GLY A 407 -19.43 -12.67 -3.48
C GLY A 407 -18.04 -12.05 -3.56
N TYR A 408 -17.94 -10.75 -3.30
CA TYR A 408 -16.68 -10.00 -3.39
C TYR A 408 -15.67 -10.43 -2.32
N PHE A 409 -15.97 -10.26 -1.03
CA PHE A 409 -15.08 -10.62 0.08
C PHE A 409 -15.40 -12.00 0.67
N PHE A 410 -16.67 -12.36 0.71
CA PHE A 410 -17.13 -13.65 1.21
C PHE A 410 -18.26 -14.18 0.35
N ASP A 411 -18.46 -15.50 0.41
CA ASP A 411 -19.58 -16.16 -0.24
C ASP A 411 -20.86 -15.96 0.57
N THR A 412 -21.86 -15.36 -0.06
CA THR A 412 -23.14 -15.11 0.60
C THR A 412 -23.86 -16.42 0.86
N ASN A 413 -24.17 -16.71 2.12
CA ASN A 413 -24.90 -17.90 2.51
C ASN A 413 -25.75 -17.61 3.75
N PRO A 414 -27.08 -17.82 3.72
CA PRO A 414 -27.95 -17.55 4.85
C PRO A 414 -27.47 -18.22 6.15
N ASN A 415 -27.65 -17.54 7.27
CA ASN A 415 -27.42 -18.09 8.61
C ASN A 415 -25.98 -18.58 8.87
N THR A 416 -25.01 -18.10 8.10
CA THR A 416 -23.60 -18.52 8.15
C THR A 416 -22.72 -17.35 8.56
N ASP A 417 -21.66 -17.61 9.33
CA ASP A 417 -20.68 -16.58 9.68
C ASP A 417 -19.84 -16.19 8.44
N PRO A 418 -19.93 -14.93 7.96
CA PRO A 418 -19.22 -14.50 6.76
C PRO A 418 -17.70 -14.42 6.96
N PHE A 419 -17.21 -14.35 8.21
CA PHE A 419 -15.78 -14.30 8.48
C PHE A 419 -15.06 -15.62 8.19
N ILE A 420 -15.77 -16.76 8.17
CA ILE A 420 -15.20 -18.06 7.80
C ILE A 420 -14.81 -18.04 6.32
N SER A 421 -15.75 -17.71 5.43
CA SER A 421 -15.48 -17.61 3.98
C SER A 421 -14.47 -16.50 3.70
N PHE A 422 -14.60 -15.33 4.34
CA PHE A 422 -13.62 -14.25 4.20
C PHE A 422 -12.19 -14.67 4.58
N GLY A 423 -12.01 -15.31 5.74
CA GLY A 423 -10.70 -15.76 6.20
C GLY A 423 -10.10 -16.88 5.34
N GLN A 424 -10.93 -17.72 4.72
CA GLN A 424 -10.48 -18.73 3.76
C GLN A 424 -10.04 -18.11 2.42
N ARG A 425 -10.77 -17.11 1.95
CA ARG A 425 -10.53 -16.46 0.64
C ARG A 425 -9.39 -15.42 0.68
N TYR A 426 -9.22 -14.76 1.83
CA TYR A 426 -8.28 -13.66 2.04
C TYR A 426 -7.58 -13.74 3.41
N PRO A 427 -6.79 -14.79 3.69
CA PRO A 427 -6.22 -15.04 5.02
C PRO A 427 -5.31 -13.91 5.50
N ASN A 428 -4.44 -13.38 4.62
CA ASN A 428 -3.53 -12.29 4.96
C ASN A 428 -4.28 -10.98 5.22
N LEU A 429 -5.28 -10.64 4.39
CA LEU A 429 -6.12 -9.45 4.61
C LEU A 429 -6.92 -9.56 5.91
N ASN A 430 -7.43 -10.75 6.23
CA ASN A 430 -8.12 -11.01 7.48
C ASN A 430 -7.20 -10.83 8.69
N THR A 431 -5.95 -11.28 8.61
CA THR A 431 -4.94 -11.02 9.65
C THR A 431 -4.67 -9.52 9.79
N SER A 432 -4.46 -8.79 8.69
CA SER A 432 -4.29 -7.33 8.73
C SER A 432 -5.44 -6.63 9.43
N LEU A 433 -6.69 -7.05 9.20
CA LEU A 433 -7.84 -6.50 9.91
C LEU A 433 -7.83 -6.80 11.42
N ARG A 434 -7.45 -8.01 11.83
CA ARG A 434 -7.37 -8.40 13.26
C ARG A 434 -6.36 -7.54 14.00
N ASP A 435 -5.24 -7.26 13.36
CA ASP A 435 -4.11 -6.56 13.97
C ASP A 435 -4.35 -5.05 14.12
N ILE A 436 -5.39 -4.48 13.49
CA ILE A 436 -5.72 -3.05 13.62
C ILE A 436 -5.97 -2.66 15.09
N VAL A 437 -6.72 -3.47 15.84
CA VAL A 437 -7.06 -3.13 17.24
C VAL A 437 -5.86 -3.20 18.15
N SER A 438 -5.09 -4.28 18.06
CA SER A 438 -3.90 -4.47 18.89
C SER A 438 -2.85 -3.42 18.58
N THR A 439 -2.62 -3.14 17.29
CA THR A 439 -1.59 -2.20 16.85
C THR A 439 -1.97 -0.76 17.15
N TYR A 440 -3.15 -0.30 16.71
CA TYR A 440 -3.50 1.13 16.78
C TYR A 440 -4.38 1.49 17.98
N GLY A 441 -5.12 0.54 18.57
CA GLY A 441 -6.04 0.81 19.69
C GLY A 441 -5.43 1.55 20.89
N PRO A 442 -4.18 1.28 21.30
CA PRO A 442 -3.55 1.99 22.41
C PRO A 442 -3.31 3.50 22.19
N THR A 443 -3.13 3.94 20.94
CA THR A 443 -2.87 5.35 20.60
C THR A 443 -4.06 6.03 19.94
N VAL A 444 -4.77 5.31 19.07
CA VAL A 444 -5.98 5.74 18.38
C VAL A 444 -7.20 5.39 19.23
N ARG A 445 -7.54 6.28 20.15
CA ARG A 445 -8.71 6.11 21.06
C ARG A 445 -10.06 6.25 20.38
N SER A 446 -10.10 6.74 19.14
CA SER A 446 -11.34 6.92 18.38
C SER A 446 -11.70 5.64 17.62
N SER A 447 -12.78 4.97 18.02
CA SER A 447 -13.29 3.81 17.29
C SER A 447 -13.63 4.14 15.83
N ARG A 448 -14.01 5.38 15.53
CA ARG A 448 -14.31 5.83 14.16
C ARG A 448 -13.05 5.88 13.28
N ARG A 449 -11.92 6.29 13.85
CA ARG A 449 -10.62 6.26 13.15
C ARG A 449 -10.16 4.84 12.88
N LEU A 450 -10.34 3.91 13.83
CA LEU A 450 -10.03 2.51 13.58
C LEU A 450 -10.89 1.91 12.46
N ILE A 451 -12.17 2.29 12.35
CA ILE A 451 -13.03 1.85 11.22
C ILE A 451 -12.56 2.48 9.90
N LEU A 452 -12.09 3.73 9.91
CA LEU A 452 -11.47 4.35 8.72
C LEU A 452 -10.24 3.55 8.26
N ILE A 453 -9.38 3.13 9.20
CA ILE A 453 -8.24 2.26 8.90
C ILE A 453 -8.75 0.95 8.27
N SER A 454 -9.77 0.31 8.85
CA SER A 454 -10.36 -0.90 8.26
C SER A 454 -10.95 -0.69 6.87
N ALA A 455 -11.54 0.49 6.58
CA ALA A 455 -12.07 0.82 5.26
C ALA A 455 -10.95 0.96 4.22
N ARG A 456 -9.85 1.63 4.58
CA ARG A 456 -8.64 1.72 3.76
C ARG A 456 -7.98 0.36 3.56
N THR A 457 -8.03 -0.52 4.56
CA THR A 457 -7.52 -1.88 4.42
C THR A 457 -8.41 -2.74 3.51
N MET A 458 -9.73 -2.65 3.61
CA MET A 458 -10.65 -3.49 2.81
C MET A 458 -10.79 -3.04 1.35
N LEU A 459 -10.80 -1.73 1.14
CA LEU A 459 -11.00 -1.11 -0.17
C LEU A 459 -9.94 -0.02 -0.39
N PRO A 460 -8.66 -0.41 -0.43
CA PRO A 460 -7.53 0.52 -0.57
C PRO A 460 -7.57 1.28 -1.89
N GLN A 461 -8.17 0.74 -2.94
CA GLN A 461 -8.24 1.38 -4.24
C GLN A 461 -9.10 2.68 -4.28
N TYR A 462 -9.78 3.01 -3.18
CA TYR A 462 -10.58 4.24 -3.05
C TYR A 462 -10.06 5.14 -1.94
N GLU A 463 -10.21 6.44 -2.14
CA GLU A 463 -10.10 7.41 -1.06
C GLU A 463 -11.23 7.26 -0.05
N TRP A 464 -10.92 7.51 1.23
CA TRP A 464 -11.89 7.45 2.31
C TRP A 464 -11.75 8.68 3.21
N SER A 465 -12.87 9.40 3.40
CA SER A 465 -12.94 10.59 4.26
C SER A 465 -13.94 10.38 5.40
N LEU A 466 -13.48 10.64 6.63
CA LEU A 466 -14.27 10.50 7.86
C LEU A 466 -14.90 11.85 8.24
N SER A 467 -16.20 11.86 8.49
CA SER A 467 -16.91 13.05 9.00
C SER A 467 -16.68 13.30 10.50
N SER A 468 -17.07 14.49 10.95
CA SER A 468 -17.34 14.74 12.38
C SER A 468 -18.42 13.80 12.93
N GLU A 469 -18.45 13.66 14.26
CA GLU A 469 -19.51 12.93 14.96
C GLU A 469 -20.64 13.87 15.34
N SER A 470 -21.85 13.48 14.95
CA SER A 470 -23.09 14.17 15.29
C SER A 470 -23.74 13.44 16.46
N SER A 471 -24.05 14.18 17.53
CA SER A 471 -24.61 13.64 18.79
C SER A 471 -25.90 14.32 19.24
N THR A 472 -26.30 15.42 18.61
CA THR A 472 -27.60 16.08 18.84
C THR A 472 -28.49 15.90 17.61
N LEU A 473 -29.81 15.89 17.81
CA LEU A 473 -30.76 15.77 16.69
C LEU A 473 -30.55 16.84 15.61
N SER A 474 -30.22 18.08 16.01
CA SER A 474 -29.94 19.17 15.07
C SER A 474 -28.70 18.91 14.23
N ASP A 475 -27.59 18.50 14.86
CA ASP A 475 -26.36 18.15 14.14
C ASP A 475 -26.60 16.96 13.21
N MET A 476 -27.41 16.01 13.69
CA MET A 476 -27.75 14.82 12.94
C MET A 476 -28.54 15.14 11.67
N LEU A 477 -29.59 15.96 11.79
CA LEU A 477 -30.40 16.40 10.65
C LEU A 477 -29.57 17.23 9.67
N SER A 478 -28.70 18.12 10.17
CA SER A 478 -27.81 18.95 9.33
C SER A 478 -26.82 18.10 8.52
N HIS A 479 -26.21 17.09 9.14
CA HIS A 479 -25.31 16.18 8.43
C HIS A 479 -26.07 15.28 7.47
N ILE A 480 -27.27 14.78 7.79
CA ILE A 480 -28.09 14.07 6.80
C ILE A 480 -28.44 14.97 5.61
N GLN A 481 -28.75 16.24 5.84
CA GLN A 481 -28.99 17.20 4.77
C GLN A 481 -27.76 17.34 3.84
N SER A 482 -26.54 17.37 4.39
CA SER A 482 -25.33 17.42 3.55
C SER A 482 -25.13 16.15 2.71
N LEU A 483 -25.58 14.98 3.19
CA LEU A 483 -25.60 13.75 2.38
C LEU A 483 -26.65 13.84 1.25
N ILE A 484 -27.80 14.44 1.50
CA ILE A 484 -28.85 14.68 0.49
C ILE A 484 -28.35 15.65 -0.60
N ASP A 485 -27.62 16.69 -0.18
CA ASP A 485 -27.08 17.73 -1.08
C ASP A 485 -25.86 17.24 -1.87
N SER A 486 -25.29 16.08 -1.51
CA SER A 486 -24.19 15.46 -2.24
C SER A 486 -24.63 14.90 -3.60
N PRO A 487 -23.71 14.76 -4.58
CA PRO A 487 -24.04 14.26 -5.91
C PRO A 487 -24.63 12.83 -5.89
N PRO A 488 -25.65 12.53 -6.73
CA PRO A 488 -26.09 11.17 -6.98
C PRO A 488 -24.93 10.26 -7.43
N GLY A 489 -24.93 9.02 -6.94
CA GLY A 489 -23.83 8.06 -7.05
C GLY A 489 -22.89 8.03 -5.83
N SER A 490 -23.00 8.99 -4.92
CA SER A 490 -22.20 9.00 -3.69
C SER A 490 -22.59 7.87 -2.74
N ILE A 491 -21.60 7.26 -2.08
CA ILE A 491 -21.79 6.18 -1.11
C ILE A 491 -21.02 6.49 0.17
N TRP A 492 -21.63 6.18 1.32
CA TRP A 492 -20.99 6.26 2.63
C TRP A 492 -21.19 4.97 3.40
N LEU A 493 -20.24 4.67 4.28
CA LEU A 493 -20.41 3.74 5.39
C LEU A 493 -20.79 4.54 6.63
N VAL A 494 -21.98 4.34 7.17
CA VAL A 494 -22.43 4.99 8.41
C VAL A 494 -21.93 4.19 9.59
N ILE A 495 -21.31 4.88 10.54
CA ILE A 495 -20.92 4.35 11.84
C ILE A 495 -21.83 4.98 12.87
N MET A 496 -22.60 4.17 13.60
CA MET A 496 -23.59 4.69 14.52
C MET A 496 -23.60 3.96 15.86
N ARG A 497 -24.15 4.67 16.86
CA ARG A 497 -24.64 4.07 18.09
C ARG A 497 -26.15 4.27 18.18
N ARG A 498 -26.85 3.24 18.63
CA ARG A 498 -28.29 3.28 18.92
C ARG A 498 -28.54 2.99 20.38
N TRP A 499 -29.40 3.76 21.03
CA TRP A 499 -29.92 3.42 22.34
C TRP A 499 -30.90 2.26 22.21
N ARG A 500 -30.85 1.33 23.16
CA ARG A 500 -31.82 0.26 23.34
C ARG A 500 -32.78 0.63 24.48
N PRO A 501 -33.94 -0.03 24.58
CA PRO A 501 -34.92 0.24 25.64
C PRO A 501 -34.37 0.02 27.05
N ASP A 502 -33.35 -0.84 27.19
CA ASP A 502 -32.66 -1.12 28.45
C ASP A 502 -31.63 -0.04 28.85
N GLY A 503 -31.51 1.05 28.08
CA GLY A 503 -30.56 2.14 28.31
C GLY A 503 -29.13 1.84 27.84
N THR A 504 -28.86 0.67 27.26
CA THR A 504 -27.55 0.36 26.69
C THR A 504 -27.41 0.91 25.27
N ALA A 505 -26.18 1.22 24.86
CA ALA A 505 -25.90 1.63 23.48
C ALA A 505 -25.34 0.46 22.65
N GLY A 506 -26.01 0.10 21.57
CA GLY A 506 -25.51 -0.84 20.56
C GLY A 506 -24.72 -0.10 19.47
N LYS A 507 -23.60 -0.68 19.01
CA LYS A 507 -22.88 -0.21 17.81
C LYS A 507 -23.48 -0.87 16.58
N HIS A 508 -23.57 -0.13 15.47
CA HIS A 508 -24.05 -0.66 14.21
C HIS A 508 -23.44 0.08 13.02
N SER A 509 -23.51 -0.52 11.83
CA SER A 509 -22.99 0.07 10.60
C SER A 509 -23.83 -0.32 9.40
N VAL A 510 -24.11 0.63 8.52
CA VAL A 510 -24.88 0.41 7.28
C VAL A 510 -24.32 1.28 6.15
N PRO A 511 -24.38 0.85 4.88
CA PRO A 511 -24.17 1.74 3.76
C PRO A 511 -25.33 2.73 3.60
N ILE A 512 -25.02 3.95 3.16
CA ILE A 512 -25.97 4.89 2.56
C ILE A 512 -25.58 5.14 1.11
N LEU A 513 -26.54 5.05 0.21
CA LEU A 513 -26.40 5.39 -1.21
C LEU A 513 -27.22 6.64 -1.51
N ARG A 514 -26.63 7.64 -2.16
CA ARG A 514 -27.35 8.75 -2.78
C ARG A 514 -27.74 8.37 -4.20
N THR A 515 -29.01 8.06 -4.45
CA THR A 515 -29.53 7.90 -5.82
C THR A 515 -30.01 9.24 -6.37
N SER A 516 -30.54 9.33 -7.59
CA SER A 516 -31.17 10.58 -8.04
C SER A 516 -32.50 10.90 -7.35
N GLN A 517 -33.12 9.93 -6.66
CA GLN A 517 -34.44 10.06 -6.00
C GLN A 517 -34.33 10.39 -4.51
N GLY A 518 -33.21 10.09 -3.87
CA GLY A 518 -32.98 10.37 -2.45
C GLY A 518 -31.84 9.55 -1.86
N LEU A 519 -31.75 9.55 -0.54
CA LEU A 519 -30.89 8.64 0.20
C LEU A 519 -31.57 7.29 0.41
N VAL A 520 -30.79 6.24 0.25
CA VAL A 520 -31.18 4.85 0.56
C VAL A 520 -30.27 4.36 1.68
N VAL A 521 -30.86 3.99 2.81
CA VAL A 521 -30.14 3.35 3.92
C VAL A 521 -30.25 1.84 3.71
N ILE A 522 -29.13 1.15 3.54
CA ILE A 522 -29.12 -0.29 3.23
C ILE A 522 -28.93 -1.08 4.52
N PRO A 523 -29.96 -1.77 5.05
CA PRO A 523 -29.84 -2.54 6.29
C PRO A 523 -28.72 -3.59 6.22
N THR A 524 -28.10 -3.92 7.36
CA THR A 524 -27.11 -5.00 7.46
C THR A 524 -27.45 -5.95 8.59
N ALA A 525 -27.00 -7.21 8.48
CA ALA A 525 -27.14 -8.24 9.50
C ALA A 525 -28.61 -8.49 9.93
N THR A 526 -29.48 -8.63 8.95
CA THR A 526 -30.92 -8.80 9.17
C THR A 526 -31.29 -10.27 9.10
N THR A 527 -31.43 -10.92 10.27
CA THR A 527 -31.82 -12.33 10.37
C THR A 527 -33.33 -12.57 10.17
N ASN A 528 -34.17 -11.63 10.62
CA ASN A 528 -35.63 -11.80 10.68
C ASN A 528 -36.42 -10.86 9.75
N LEU A 529 -35.73 -10.05 8.93
CA LEU A 529 -36.39 -9.14 8.00
C LEU A 529 -36.79 -9.94 6.74
N THR A 530 -38.05 -9.83 6.30
CA THR A 530 -38.50 -10.43 5.04
C THR A 530 -37.99 -9.62 3.84
N LEU A 531 -37.92 -10.23 2.65
CA LEU A 531 -37.54 -9.53 1.43
C LEU A 531 -38.45 -8.33 1.15
N ASP A 532 -39.77 -8.45 1.36
CA ASP A 532 -40.71 -7.35 1.13
C ASP A 532 -40.46 -6.16 2.06
N ASN A 533 -40.19 -6.44 3.34
CA ASN A 533 -39.86 -5.38 4.30
C ASN A 533 -38.47 -4.78 4.01
N PHE A 534 -37.52 -5.60 3.53
CA PHE A 534 -36.23 -5.10 3.07
C PHE A 534 -36.37 -4.19 1.85
N ARG A 535 -37.19 -4.56 0.87
CA ARG A 535 -37.51 -3.73 -0.30
C ARG A 535 -38.11 -2.38 0.13
N GLN A 536 -39.03 -2.38 1.10
CA GLN A 536 -39.59 -1.15 1.66
C GLN A 536 -38.52 -0.30 2.35
N ALA A 537 -37.61 -0.91 3.11
CA ALA A 537 -36.52 -0.20 3.77
C ALA A 537 -35.54 0.48 2.79
N LEU A 538 -35.43 -0.02 1.56
CA LEU A 538 -34.60 0.56 0.50
C LEU A 538 -35.28 1.70 -0.28
N THR A 539 -36.47 2.14 0.13
CA THR A 539 -37.17 3.26 -0.53
C THR A 539 -36.35 4.55 -0.39
N PRO A 540 -35.96 5.22 -1.49
CA PRO A 540 -35.23 6.47 -1.43
C PRO A 540 -36.06 7.57 -0.75
N THR A 541 -35.41 8.41 0.06
CA THR A 541 -36.06 9.55 0.71
C THR A 541 -35.22 10.81 0.68
N MET A 542 -35.89 11.96 0.56
CA MET A 542 -35.31 13.30 0.70
C MET A 542 -35.67 13.94 2.05
N ASP A 543 -36.45 13.26 2.90
CA ASP A 543 -36.79 13.73 4.26
C ASP A 543 -35.70 13.29 5.25
N PRO A 544 -34.92 14.24 5.83
CA PRO A 544 -33.88 13.90 6.79
C PRO A 544 -34.41 13.14 8.01
N GLN A 545 -35.64 13.40 8.45
CA GLN A 545 -36.23 12.68 9.58
C GLN A 545 -36.53 11.22 9.23
N GLN A 546 -36.99 10.97 8.01
CA GLN A 546 -37.19 9.60 7.52
C GLN A 546 -35.86 8.85 7.42
N VAL A 547 -34.76 9.52 7.05
CA VAL A 547 -33.43 8.89 7.06
C VAL A 547 -33.02 8.50 8.48
N ILE A 548 -33.28 9.33 9.50
CA ILE A 548 -33.05 8.96 10.91
C ILE A 548 -33.87 7.72 11.28
N ARG A 549 -35.17 7.70 10.96
CA ARG A 549 -36.04 6.53 11.22
C ARG A 549 -35.52 5.26 10.53
N ASN A 550 -35.04 5.38 9.30
CA ASN A 550 -34.42 4.27 8.56
C ASN A 550 -33.10 3.82 9.22
N LEU A 551 -32.30 4.77 9.70
CA LEU A 551 -31.07 4.52 10.46
C LEU A 551 -31.33 3.95 11.86
N GLU A 552 -32.50 4.11 12.45
CA GLU A 552 -32.92 3.46 13.69
C GLU A 552 -33.41 2.04 13.42
N ALA A 553 -34.07 1.86 12.26
CA ALA A 553 -34.63 0.64 11.69
C ALA A 553 -35.73 -0.04 12.52
N ARG A 554 -35.90 0.35 13.79
CA ARG A 554 -36.94 -0.16 14.70
C ARG A 554 -37.43 0.98 15.58
N PRO A 555 -38.72 0.97 15.97
CA PRO A 555 -39.31 2.01 16.81
C PRO A 555 -38.82 1.97 18.27
N ASP A 556 -38.15 0.91 18.71
CA ASP A 556 -37.60 0.74 20.06
C ASP A 556 -36.12 1.16 20.15
N ARG A 557 -35.59 1.86 19.15
CA ARG A 557 -34.20 2.30 19.09
C ARG A 557 -34.12 3.76 18.69
N ASP A 558 -33.28 4.50 19.39
CA ASP A 558 -33.01 5.91 19.07
C ASP A 558 -31.57 6.08 18.59
N LEU A 559 -31.36 6.89 17.56
CA LEU A 559 -30.04 7.22 17.07
C LEU A 559 -29.30 8.10 18.09
N ALA A 560 -28.26 7.55 18.72
CA ALA A 560 -27.52 8.22 19.79
C ALA A 560 -26.40 9.10 19.23
N ARG A 561 -25.66 8.56 18.26
CA ARG A 561 -24.51 9.19 17.61
C ARG A 561 -24.38 8.65 16.20
N PHE A 562 -23.97 9.49 15.27
CA PHE A 562 -23.59 9.01 13.94
C PHE A 562 -22.40 9.75 13.33
N SER A 563 -21.68 9.05 12.47
CA SER A 563 -20.67 9.58 11.55
C SER A 563 -20.74 8.80 10.25
N THR A 564 -20.16 9.37 9.20
CA THR A 564 -20.07 8.73 7.89
C THR A 564 -18.61 8.64 7.47
N ILE A 565 -18.25 7.55 6.81
CA ILE A 565 -17.02 7.46 6.03
C ILE A 565 -17.42 7.43 4.56
N GLN A 566 -17.09 8.50 3.83
CA GLN A 566 -17.40 8.61 2.41
C GLN A 566 -16.41 7.80 1.59
N LEU A 567 -16.93 7.03 0.64
CA LEU A 567 -16.13 6.47 -0.43
C LEU A 567 -15.89 7.56 -1.48
N GLY A 568 -14.63 7.94 -1.66
CA GLY A 568 -14.19 8.97 -2.60
C GLY A 568 -13.86 8.42 -3.98
N SER A 569 -13.00 9.15 -4.69
CA SER A 569 -12.49 8.75 -6.00
C SER A 569 -11.56 7.54 -5.90
N PHE A 570 -11.35 6.88 -7.04
CA PHE A 570 -10.29 5.90 -7.19
C PHE A 570 -8.93 6.56 -6.94
N TYR A 571 -8.09 5.91 -6.15
CA TYR A 571 -6.73 6.38 -5.89
C TYR A 571 -5.78 5.83 -6.93
N HIS A 572 -5.00 6.71 -7.56
CA HIS A 572 -3.99 6.29 -8.51
C HIS A 572 -2.68 6.02 -7.77
N ASN A 573 -2.40 4.75 -7.51
CA ASN A 573 -1.18 4.33 -6.87
C ASN A 573 -0.07 4.15 -7.92
N PRO A 574 1.09 4.83 -7.82
CA PRO A 574 2.18 4.67 -8.78
C PRO A 574 2.64 3.21 -8.94
N PHE A 575 2.64 2.43 -7.85
CA PHE A 575 3.06 1.02 -7.88
C PHE A 575 2.12 0.12 -8.70
N ASP A 576 0.85 0.48 -8.88
CA ASP A 576 -0.06 -0.29 -9.76
C ASP A 576 0.45 -0.33 -11.21
N SER A 577 1.20 0.70 -11.62
CA SER A 577 1.79 0.78 -12.96
C SER A 577 3.15 0.10 -13.07
N ALA A 578 3.86 -0.06 -11.95
CA ALA A 578 5.27 -0.42 -11.93
C ALA A 578 5.57 -1.72 -11.17
N VAL A 579 4.60 -2.38 -10.57
CA VAL A 579 4.83 -3.66 -9.87
C VAL A 579 3.82 -4.67 -10.39
N SER A 580 4.34 -5.76 -10.95
CA SER A 580 3.52 -6.87 -11.42
C SER A 580 3.85 -8.10 -10.58
N ASN A 581 2.92 -8.56 -9.75
CA ASN A 581 3.11 -9.79 -8.99
C ASN A 581 2.78 -11.04 -9.82
N ARG A 582 3.26 -12.20 -9.36
CA ARG A 582 2.87 -13.49 -9.88
C ARG A 582 1.51 -13.90 -9.35
N ASN A 583 0.73 -14.56 -10.21
CA ASN A 583 -0.63 -15.03 -9.93
C ASN A 583 -1.59 -13.90 -9.56
N CYS A 584 -1.34 -12.66 -10.01
CA CYS A 584 -2.20 -11.53 -9.68
C CYS A 584 -3.49 -11.44 -10.53
N THR A 585 -3.86 -12.45 -11.32
CA THR A 585 -5.05 -12.35 -12.21
C THR A 585 -6.34 -12.87 -11.59
N GLY A 586 -6.32 -13.30 -10.32
CA GLY A 586 -7.50 -13.69 -9.54
C GLY A 586 -8.49 -14.59 -10.28
N GLU A 587 -8.41 -15.90 -10.07
CA GLU A 587 -9.16 -17.00 -10.73
C GLU A 587 -10.64 -16.74 -11.14
N GLY A 588 -10.88 -15.92 -12.18
CA GLY A 588 -12.12 -15.94 -12.95
C GLY A 588 -13.11 -14.76 -12.83
N GLU A 589 -12.82 -13.71 -12.04
CA GLU A 589 -13.78 -12.59 -11.82
C GLU A 589 -13.31 -11.21 -12.32
N ASP A 590 -12.31 -11.15 -13.22
CA ASP A 590 -11.65 -9.89 -13.65
C ASP A 590 -10.96 -9.11 -12.52
N ARG A 591 -10.77 -9.76 -11.36
CA ARG A 591 -10.10 -9.20 -10.17
C ARG A 591 -8.60 -9.42 -10.20
N ARG A 592 -7.86 -8.52 -9.58
CA ARG A 592 -6.40 -8.44 -9.72
C ARG A 592 -5.70 -8.36 -8.37
N GLY A 593 -4.72 -9.21 -8.15
CA GLY A 593 -3.92 -9.38 -6.93
C GLY A 593 -3.72 -10.86 -6.63
N SER A 594 -2.61 -11.19 -5.97
CA SER A 594 -2.22 -12.56 -5.67
C SER A 594 -2.80 -13.09 -4.36
N GLY A 595 -3.25 -12.20 -3.45
CA GLY A 595 -3.63 -12.57 -2.09
C GLY A 595 -2.43 -12.73 -1.13
N GLU A 596 -1.21 -12.52 -1.61
CA GLU A 596 0.03 -12.72 -0.86
C GLU A 596 0.84 -11.42 -0.72
N PHE A 597 1.74 -11.36 0.26
CA PHE A 597 2.66 -10.23 0.35
C PHE A 597 3.65 -10.26 -0.84
N PRO A 598 3.88 -9.12 -1.54
CA PRO A 598 4.87 -9.05 -2.61
C PRO A 598 6.27 -9.41 -2.10
N THR A 599 7.04 -10.15 -2.88
CA THR A 599 8.46 -10.45 -2.66
C THR A 599 9.24 -10.23 -3.95
N SER A 600 10.55 -10.05 -3.87
CA SER A 600 11.41 -9.97 -5.07
C SER A 600 11.21 -11.17 -6.01
N ALA A 601 11.06 -12.37 -5.45
CA ALA A 601 10.83 -13.61 -6.19
C ALA A 601 9.43 -13.70 -6.83
N SER A 602 8.44 -12.96 -6.33
CA SER A 602 7.10 -12.93 -6.92
C SER A 602 6.96 -11.93 -8.07
N ILE A 603 7.99 -11.14 -8.39
CA ILE A 603 7.91 -10.11 -9.42
C ILE A 603 7.94 -10.72 -10.82
N ASN A 604 6.93 -10.35 -11.61
CA ASN A 604 6.78 -10.62 -13.03
C ASN A 604 7.24 -9.41 -13.87
N GLN A 605 7.44 -9.66 -15.16
CA GLN A 605 7.60 -8.64 -16.18
C GLN A 605 6.31 -7.84 -16.35
N CYS A 606 6.44 -6.54 -16.58
CA CYS A 606 5.33 -5.68 -16.96
C CYS A 606 4.96 -5.90 -18.43
N VAL A 607 3.83 -5.35 -18.88
CA VAL A 607 3.41 -5.45 -20.30
C VAL A 607 4.47 -4.87 -21.24
N SER A 608 5.15 -3.79 -20.82
CA SER A 608 6.32 -3.22 -21.50
C SER A 608 7.61 -4.05 -21.40
N GLY A 609 7.57 -5.25 -20.81
CA GLY A 609 8.73 -6.06 -20.44
C GLY A 609 9.33 -5.60 -19.11
N ARG A 610 9.94 -4.41 -19.07
CA ARG A 610 10.46 -3.82 -17.84
C ARG A 610 9.38 -3.02 -17.11
N CYS A 611 9.48 -3.01 -15.80
CA CYS A 611 8.54 -2.38 -14.87
C CYS A 611 9.09 -1.03 -14.43
N SER A 612 8.89 0.00 -15.24
CA SER A 612 9.32 1.34 -14.90
C SER A 612 8.12 2.23 -14.60
N LEU A 613 8.23 3.06 -13.55
CA LEU A 613 7.25 4.10 -13.24
C LEU A 613 7.21 5.09 -14.42
N SER A 614 6.01 5.39 -14.93
CA SER A 614 5.83 6.52 -15.83
C SER A 614 6.30 7.80 -15.13
N GLN A 615 7.18 8.55 -15.78
CA GLN A 615 7.62 9.87 -15.28
C GLN A 615 6.53 10.91 -15.39
#